data_AF-A0A954YMK7-F1
#
_entry.id   AF-A0A954YMK7-F1
#
_cell.length_a   1.000
_cell.length_b   1.000
_cell.length_c   1.000
_cell.angle_alpha   90.00
_cell.angle_beta   90.00
_cell.angle_gamma   90.00
#
_symmetry.space_group_name_H-M   'P 1'
#
loop_
_entity.id
_entity.type
_entity.pdbx_description
1 polymer ?
#
loop_
_entity_poly.entity_id
_entity_poly.type
_entity_poly.pdbx_seq_one_letter_code
_entity_poly.pdbx_strand_id
1 'polypeptide(L)' 'MIYTSSLTAVAIFAVFVLSVLALSFWLGRRGQSAKGYYAAHGQIHWAVNGVAFAGDYLSAASFLGICGMIAFSG' A
#
# COMPACT_ATOMS: atom_id res chain seq x y z
N MET A 1 23.47 3.12 -21.69
CA MET A 1 22.42 2.57 -20.81
C MET A 1 21.49 1.71 -21.66
N ILE A 2 21.65 0.39 -21.59
CA ILE A 2 20.76 -0.53 -22.31
C ILE A 2 19.58 -0.81 -21.36
N TYR A 3 18.52 0.00 -21.46
CA TYR A 3 17.25 -0.32 -20.81
C TYR A 3 16.55 -1.38 -21.64
N THR A 4 17.02 -2.63 -21.56
CA THR A 4 16.22 -3.76 -22.00
C THR A 4 15.05 -3.88 -21.01
N SER A 5 13.86 -3.49 -21.46
CA SER A 5 12.63 -3.67 -20.69
C SER A 5 12.54 -5.11 -20.20
N SER A 6 12.60 -5.31 -18.89
CA SER A 6 12.46 -6.64 -18.32
C SER A 6 10.97 -6.96 -18.22
N LEU A 7 10.51 -7.81 -19.15
CA LEU A 7 9.13 -8.27 -19.15
C LEU A 7 8.73 -8.87 -17.78
N THR A 8 9.69 -9.50 -17.10
CA THR A 8 9.54 -10.01 -15.73
C THR A 8 9.22 -8.92 -14.70
N ALA A 9 9.91 -7.77 -14.70
CA ALA A 9 9.64 -6.71 -13.73
C ALA A 9 8.28 -6.06 -13.98
N VAL A 10 7.92 -5.86 -15.26
CA VAL A 10 6.60 -5.35 -15.65
C VAL A 10 5.50 -6.32 -15.21
N ALA A 11 5.71 -7.62 -15.41
CA ALA A 11 4.76 -8.65 -14.99
C ALA A 11 4.56 -8.65 -13.45
N ILE A 12 5.65 -8.59 -12.67
CA ILE A 12 5.57 -8.52 -11.21
C ILE A 12 4.82 -7.27 -10.75
N PHE A 13 5.14 -6.10 -11.31
CA PHE A 13 4.46 -4.85 -11.00
C PHE A 13 2.96 -4.93 -11.32
N ALA A 14 2.60 -5.41 -12.51
CA ALA A 14 1.21 -5.55 -12.93
C ALA A 14 0.44 -6.52 -12.03
N VAL A 15 1.02 -7.68 -11.69
CA VAL A 15 0.40 -8.65 -10.76
C VAL A 15 0.18 -8.02 -9.40
N PHE A 16 1.17 -7.30 -8.85
CA PHE A 16 1.03 -6.63 -7.57
C PHE A 16 -0.11 -5.60 -7.59
N VAL A 17 -0.11 -4.69 -8.56
CA VAL A 17 -1.16 -3.65 -8.70
C VAL A 17 -2.55 -4.26 -8.85
N LEU A 18 -2.69 -5.26 -9.74
CA LEU A 18 -3.97 -5.93 -9.97
C LEU A 18 -4.45 -6.67 -8.72
N SER A 19 -3.55 -7.29 -7.96
CA SER A 19 -3.90 -7.97 -6.71
C SER A 19 -4.45 -7.00 -5.65
N VAL A 20 -3.82 -5.83 -5.49
CA VAL A 20 -4.28 -4.78 -4.56
C VAL A 20 -5.64 -4.26 -4.98
N LEU A 21 -5.82 -3.91 -6.25
CA LEU A 21 -7.09 -3.42 -6.78
C LEU A 21 -8.22 -4.45 -6.67
N ALA A 22 -7.94 -5.71 -7.00
CA ALA A 22 -8.91 -6.80 -6.86
C ALA A 22 -9.34 -6.98 -5.41
N LEU A 23 -8.39 -6.92 -4.46
CA LEU A 23 -8.69 -7.02 -3.03
C LEU A 23 -9.52 -5.83 -2.53
N SER A 24 -9.14 -4.59 -2.90
CA SER A 24 -9.88 -3.38 -2.54
C SER A 24 -11.32 -3.42 -3.04
N PHE A 25 -11.53 -3.84 -4.29
CA PHE A 25 -12.86 -3.93 -4.86
C PHE A 25 -13.68 -5.06 -4.22
N TRP A 26 -13.07 -6.22 -3.97
CA TRP A 26 -13.74 -7.33 -3.31
C TRP A 26 -14.17 -6.98 -1.89
N LEU A 27 -13.30 -6.32 -1.11
CA LEU A 27 -13.61 -5.87 0.24
C LEU A 27 -14.64 -4.73 0.24
N GLY A 28 -14.52 -3.78 -0.68
CA GLY A 28 -15.44 -2.63 -0.79
C GLY A 28 -16.86 -3.02 -1.20
N ARG A 29 -17.04 -4.15 -1.91
CA ARG A 29 -18.35 -4.66 -2.30
C ARG A 29 -19.09 -5.41 -1.19
N ARG A 30 -18.40 -5.83 -0.13
CA ARG A 30 -19.04 -6.40 1.06
C ARG A 30 -19.70 -5.24 1.81
N GLY A 31 -21.01 -5.07 1.63
CA GLY A 31 -21.77 -3.98 2.26
C GLY A 31 -21.56 -3.96 3.78
N GLN A 32 -20.77 -3.01 4.26
CA GLN A 32 -20.57 -2.77 5.68
C GLN A 32 -21.43 -1.60 6.12
N SER A 33 -22.02 -1.71 7.32
CA SER A 33 -22.63 -0.54 7.97
C SER A 33 -21.59 0.58 8.11
N ALA A 34 -22.01 1.84 8.17
CA ALA A 34 -21.08 2.96 8.35
C ALA A 34 -20.15 2.76 9.57
N LYS A 35 -20.68 2.18 10.66
CA LYS A 35 -19.89 1.83 11.85
C LYS A 35 -18.85 0.73 11.59
N GLY A 36 -19.20 -0.28 10.79
CA GLY A 36 -18.26 -1.32 10.38
C GLY A 36 -17.17 -0.80 9.45
N TYR A 37 -17.54 0.09 8.51
CA TYR A 37 -16.61 0.65 7.53
C TYR A 37 -15.58 1.59 8.16
N TYR A 38 -16.01 2.49 9.06
CA TYR A 38 -15.11 3.49 9.66
C TYR A 38 -14.43 3.02 10.94
N ALA A 39 -15.09 2.20 11.76
CA ALA A 39 -14.58 1.83 13.08
C ALA A 39 -14.31 0.32 13.22
N ALA A 40 -14.57 -0.49 12.18
CA ALA A 40 -14.39 -1.95 12.21
C ALA A 40 -14.98 -2.60 13.49
N HIS A 41 -16.10 -2.06 13.98
CA HIS A 41 -16.75 -2.45 15.24
C HIS A 41 -15.84 -2.40 16.50
N GLY A 42 -14.70 -1.73 16.44
CA GLY A 42 -13.69 -1.72 17.50
C GLY A 42 -12.96 -3.06 17.69
N GLN A 43 -13.03 -3.97 16.70
CA GLN A 43 -12.57 -5.36 16.83
C GLN A 43 -11.15 -5.60 16.29
N ILE A 44 -10.47 -4.60 15.75
CA ILE A 44 -9.11 -4.76 15.19
C ILE A 44 -8.09 -4.84 16.33
N HIS A 45 -7.29 -5.91 16.35
CA HIS A 45 -6.20 -6.09 17.30
C HIS A 45 -5.15 -4.98 17.17
N TRP A 46 -4.64 -4.46 18.29
CA TRP A 46 -3.75 -3.30 18.33
C TRP A 46 -2.50 -3.46 17.44
N ALA A 47 -1.91 -4.66 17.38
CA ALA A 47 -0.74 -4.94 16.55
C ALA A 47 -1.05 -4.84 15.04
N VAL A 48 -2.19 -5.36 14.59
CA VAL A 48 -2.62 -5.27 13.18
C VAL A 48 -2.90 -3.81 12.82
N ASN A 49 -3.56 -3.08 13.72
CA ASN A 49 -3.82 -1.65 13.56
C ASN A 49 -2.49 -0.86 13.50
N GLY A 50 -1.53 -1.18 14.36
CA GLY A 50 -0.21 -0.56 14.39
C GLY A 50 0.59 -0.77 13.11
N VAL A 51 0.56 -1.98 12.55
CA VAL A 51 1.21 -2.28 11.26
C VAL A 51 0.52 -1.52 10.12
N ALA A 52 -0.81 -1.44 10.12
CA ALA A 52 -1.54 -0.66 9.11
C ALA A 52 -1.15 0.83 9.14
N PHE A 53 -1.11 1.44 10.33
CA PHE A 53 -0.67 2.83 10.48
C PHE A 53 0.77 3.04 10.04
N ALA A 54 1.69 2.15 10.42
CA ALA A 54 3.08 2.23 9.98
C ALA A 54 3.18 2.18 8.44
N GLY A 55 2.37 1.33 7.81
CA GLY A 55 2.27 1.26 6.34
C GLY A 55 1.81 2.57 5.71
N ASP A 56 0.78 3.21 6.26
CA ASP A 56 0.28 4.50 5.77
C ASP A 56 1.33 5.63 5.89
N TYR A 57 2.13 5.63 6.98
CA TYR A 57 3.23 6.58 7.14
C TYR A 57 4.37 6.38 6.13
N LEU A 58 4.62 5.13 5.72
CA LEU A 58 5.69 4.74 4.79
C LEU A 58 5.34 4.95 3.31
N SER A 59 4.35 5.80 3.02
CA SER A 59 3.93 6.14 1.64
C SER A 59 5.09 6.47 0.70
N ALA A 60 4.86 6.29 -0.61
CA ALA A 60 5.84 6.53 -1.67
C ALA A 60 6.46 7.94 -1.62
N ALA A 61 5.68 8.94 -1.19
CA ALA A 61 6.17 10.31 -0.99
C ALA A 61 7.19 10.38 0.15
N SER A 62 6.92 9.73 1.28
CA SER A 62 7.84 9.64 2.42
C SER A 62 9.12 8.91 2.02
N PHE A 63 9.00 7.78 1.31
CA PHE A 63 10.14 7.01 0.83
C PHE A 63 11.02 7.84 -0.11
N LEU A 64 10.43 8.41 -1.16
CA LEU A 64 11.17 9.23 -2.13
C LEU A 64 11.74 10.50 -1.48
N GLY A 65 11.02 11.10 -0.53
CA GLY A 65 11.46 12.29 0.20
C GLY A 65 12.70 12.04 1.06
N ILE A 66 12.71 10.95 1.84
CA ILE A 66 13.88 10.57 2.64
C ILE A 66 15.04 10.17 1.73
N CYS A 67 14.81 9.35 0.71
CA CYS A 67 15.85 8.98 -0.25
C CYS A 67 16.43 10.19 -0.98
N GLY A 68 15.59 11.15 -1.39
CA GLY A 68 16.00 12.38 -2.04
C GLY A 68 16.78 13.31 -1.12
N MET A 69 16.34 13.46 0.13
CA MET A 69 17.06 14.23 1.14
C MET A 69 18.45 13.65 1.40
N ILE A 70 18.57 12.32 1.54
CA ILE A 70 19.86 11.64 1.72
C ILE A 70 20.75 11.81 0.48
N ALA A 71 20.18 11.70 -0.72
CA ALA A 71 20.94 11.88 -1.95
C ALA A 71 21.50 13.30 -2.13
N PHE A 72 20.84 14.32 -1.56
CA PHE A 72 21.23 15.73 -1.69
C PHE A 72 22.06 16.27 -0.52
N SER A 73 21.77 15.83 0.71
CA SER A 73 22.33 16.39 1.95
C SER A 73 23.00 15.35 2.86
N GLY A 74 23.29 14.15 2.32
CA GLY A 74 23.96 13.08 3.05
C GLY A 74 25.22 13.53 3.80
#